data_AF-A0A1G5XZN6-F1
#
_entry.id   AF-A0A1G5XZN6-F1
#
_cell.length_a   1.000
_cell.length_b   1.000
_cell.length_c   1.000
_cell.angle_alpha   90.00
_cell.angle_beta   90.00
_cell.angle_gamma   90.00
#
_symmetry.space_group_name_H-M   'P 1'
#
loop_
_entity.id
_entity.type
_entity.pdbx_description
1 polymer ?
#
loop_
_entity_poly.entity_id
_entity_poly.type
_entity_poly.pdbx_seq_one_letter_code
_entity_poly.pdbx_strand_id
1 'polypeptide(L)' 'MARMLAEIDIFSEEDLRSFGAIGAYHRLRFRFGRHVTILALYAMEAAIRGCDWRALDAETKEHLRGQAGQNRH' A
#
# COMPACT_ATOMS: atom_id res chain seq x y z
N MET A 1 2.01 9.31 -6.40
CA MET A 1 2.34 8.04 -5.74
C MET A 1 3.76 7.57 -6.07
N ALA A 2 4.12 7.45 -7.35
CA ALA A 2 5.46 6.99 -7.79
C ALA A 2 6.65 7.65 -7.07
N ARG A 3 6.64 8.97 -6.85
CA ARG A 3 7.71 9.67 -6.12
C ARG A 3 7.86 9.23 -4.65
N MET A 4 6.77 8.90 -3.97
CA MET A 4 6.82 8.43 -2.57
C MET A 4 7.29 6.97 -2.47
N LEU A 5 7.02 6.15 -3.49
CA LEU A 5 7.47 4.76 -3.56
C LEU A 5 8.99 4.68 -3.79
N ALA A 6 9.53 5.52 -4.69
CA ALA A 6 10.97 5.60 -4.91
C ALA A 6 11.74 6.00 -3.63
N GLU A 7 11.13 6.83 -2.78
CA GLU A 7 11.68 7.25 -1.48
C GLU A 7 11.67 6.16 -0.40
N ILE A 8 11.06 4.99 -0.68
CA ILE A 8 11.10 3.80 0.17
C ILE A 8 11.69 2.59 -0.57
N ASP A 9 12.51 2.86 -1.58
CA ASP A 9 13.22 1.89 -2.42
C ASP A 9 12.30 0.98 -3.27
N ILE A 10 11.14 1.48 -3.67
CA ILE A 10 10.22 0.79 -4.60
C ILE A 10 10.20 1.57 -5.93
N PHE A 11 10.86 1.04 -6.94
CA PHE A 11 11.03 1.70 -8.24
C PHE A 11 10.14 1.10 -9.34
N SER A 12 9.65 -0.13 -9.13
CA SER A 12 8.83 -0.85 -10.09
C SER A 12 7.64 -1.56 -9.43
N GLU A 13 6.70 -2.00 -10.26
CA GLU A 13 5.60 -2.89 -9.82
C GLU A 13 6.13 -4.22 -9.29
N GLU A 14 7.26 -4.70 -9.82
CA GLU A 14 7.89 -5.94 -9.39
C GLU A 14 8.48 -5.80 -7.97
N ASP A 15 9.12 -4.66 -7.68
CA ASP A 15 9.56 -4.32 -6.32
C ASP A 15 8.38 -4.26 -5.35
N LEU A 16 7.29 -3.61 -5.78
CA LEU A 16 6.08 -3.49 -4.97
C LEU A 16 5.42 -4.85 -4.72
N ARG A 17 5.46 -5.77 -5.69
CA ARG A 17 4.94 -7.13 -5.55
C ARG A 17 5.81 -7.97 -4.64
N SER A 18 7.14 -7.83 -4.72
CA SER A 18 8.09 -8.52 -3.85
C SER A 18 7.99 -8.02 -2.41
N PHE A 19 7.81 -6.72 -2.21
CA PHE A 19 7.71 -6.11 -0.88
C PHE A 19 6.31 -6.22 -0.26
N GLY A 20 5.26 -6.17 -1.08
CA GLY A 20 3.86 -6.20 -0.68
C GLY A 20 3.29 -4.82 -0.31
N ALA A 21 1.98 -4.64 -0.55
CA ALA A 21 1.28 -3.37 -0.33
C ALA A 21 1.26 -2.92 1.14
N ILE A 22 1.11 -3.87 2.08
CA ILE A 22 1.08 -3.59 3.53
C ILE A 22 2.44 -3.08 4.02
N GLY A 23 3.52 -3.77 3.66
CA GLY A 23 4.88 -3.34 4.00
C GLY A 23 5.19 -1.96 3.45
N ALA A 24 4.85 -1.73 2.18
CA ALA A 24 5.02 -0.43 1.52
C ALA A 24 4.25 0.67 2.28
N TYR A 25 3.00 0.40 2.62
CA TYR A 25 2.15 1.32 3.38
C TYR A 25 2.75 1.68 4.75
N HIS A 26 3.28 0.72 5.51
CA HIS A 26 3.89 1.01 6.80
C HIS A 26 5.16 1.85 6.67
N ARG A 27 6.04 1.56 5.71
CA ARG A 27 7.22 2.42 5.43
C ARG A 27 6.80 3.83 5.04
N LEU A 28 5.79 3.96 4.17
CA LEU A 28 5.23 5.26 3.80
C LEU A 28 4.67 6.00 5.02
N ARG A 29 3.89 5.33 5.87
CA ARG A 29 3.33 5.91 7.11
C ARG A 29 4.41 6.33 8.10
N PHE A 30 5.48 5.56 8.20
CA PHE A 30 6.62 5.89 9.05
C PHE A 30 7.37 7.13 8.54
N ARG A 31 7.62 7.22 7.23
CA ARG A 31 8.38 8.31 6.61
C ARG A 31 7.58 9.61 6.45
N PHE A 32 6.33 9.53 6.01
CA PHE A 32 5.49 10.67 5.64
C PHE A 32 4.33 10.93 6.63
N GLY A 33 4.21 10.12 7.68
CA GLY A 33 3.25 10.31 8.74
C GLY A 33 1.80 10.20 8.27
N ARG A 34 0.95 11.10 8.80
CA ARG A 34 -0.51 11.05 8.63
C ARG A 34 -0.99 11.34 7.20
N HIS A 35 -0.14 11.88 6.33
CA HIS A 35 -0.47 12.18 4.93
C HIS A 35 -0.71 10.94 4.07
N VAL A 36 -0.17 9.79 4.46
CA VAL A 36 -0.37 8.53 3.75
C VAL A 36 -1.71 7.94 4.21
N THR A 37 -2.68 7.94 3.31
CA THR A 37 -4.06 7.51 3.60
C THR A 37 -4.26 6.04 3.25
N ILE A 38 -5.35 5.44 3.74
CA ILE A 38 -5.71 4.05 3.39
C ILE A 38 -5.93 3.84 1.88
N LEU A 39 -6.29 4.89 1.14
CA LEU A 39 -6.39 4.84 -0.33
C LEU A 39 -5.04 4.55 -0.98
N ALA A 40 -3.94 4.99 -0.36
CA ALA A 40 -2.59 4.68 -0.80
C ALA A 40 -2.34 3.16 -0.75
N LEU A 41 -2.78 2.49 0.31
CA LEU A 41 -2.71 1.04 0.45
C LEU A 41 -3.53 0.33 -0.64
N TYR A 42 -4.75 0.78 -0.90
CA TYR A 42 -5.59 0.20 -1.95
C TYR A 42 -5.01 0.39 -3.34
N ALA A 43 -4.44 1.56 -3.63
CA ALA A 43 -3.78 1.81 -4.91
C ALA A 43 -2.59 0.88 -5.12
N MET A 44 -1.81 0.61 -4.07
CA MET A 44 -0.68 -0.33 -4.14
C MET A 44 -1.14 -1.78 -4.33
N GLU A 45 -2.15 -2.23 -3.60
CA GLU A 45 -2.70 -3.58 -3.80
C GLU A 45 -3.28 -3.74 -5.21
N ALA A 46 -4.02 -2.74 -5.69
CA ALA A 46 -4.62 -2.77 -7.01
C ALA A 46 -3.55 -2.77 -8.12
N ALA A 47 -2.45 -2.03 -7.95
CA ALA A 47 -1.30 -2.08 -8.85
C ALA A 47 -0.69 -3.50 -8.88
N ILE A 48 -0.50 -4.15 -7.73
CA ILE A 48 0.01 -5.53 -7.66
C ILE A 48 -0.89 -6.49 -8.44
N ARG A 49 -2.21 -6.32 -8.32
CA ARG A 49 -3.26 -7.14 -8.97
C ARG A 49 -3.55 -6.75 -10.42
N GLY A 50 -2.99 -5.65 -10.91
CA GLY A 50 -3.24 -5.14 -12.26
C GLY A 50 -4.68 -4.65 -12.48
N CYS A 51 -5.32 -4.07 -11.45
CA CYS A 51 -6.69 -3.56 -11.53
C CYS A 51 -6.84 -2.13 -10.99
N ASP A 52 -8.00 -1.51 -11.19
CA ASP A 52 -8.35 -0.25 -10.51
C ASP A 52 -8.72 -0.55 -9.04
N TRP A 53 -8.26 0.28 -8.10
CA TRP A 53 -8.54 0.10 -6.67
C TRP A 53 -10.04 0.10 -6.32
N ARG A 54 -10.87 0.71 -7.15
CA ARG A 54 -12.33 0.66 -7.04
C ARG A 54 -12.88 -0.73 -7.27
N ALA A 55 -12.23 -1.52 -8.13
CA ALA A 55 -12.60 -2.90 -8.45
C ALA A 55 -12.19 -3.91 -7.37
N LEU A 56 -11.37 -3.52 -6.38
CA LEU A 56 -11.12 -4.35 -5.21
C LEU A 56 -12.45 -4.60 -4.47
N ASP A 57 -12.73 -5.86 -4.20
CA ASP A 57 -13.90 -6.29 -3.45
C ASP A 57 -13.84 -5.80 -1.98
N ALA A 58 -14.99 -5.89 -1.31
CA ALA A 58 -15.13 -5.40 0.06
C ALA A 58 -14.26 -6.20 1.05
N GLU A 59 -14.14 -7.52 0.86
CA GLU A 59 -13.38 -8.42 1.72
C GLU A 59 -11.88 -8.08 1.66
N THR A 60 -11.34 -7.91 0.46
CA THR A 60 -9.96 -7.44 0.26
C THR A 60 -9.73 -6.10 0.97
N LYS A 61 -10.63 -5.12 0.79
CA LYS A 61 -10.50 -3.79 1.40
C LYS A 61 -10.56 -3.83 2.93
N GLU A 62 -11.37 -4.72 3.50
CA GLU A 62 -11.49 -4.93 4.94
C GLU A 62 -10.25 -5.61 5.50
N HIS A 63 -9.77 -6.67 4.84
CA HIS A 63 -8.53 -7.35 5.20
C HIS A 63 -7.34 -6.38 5.25
N LEU A 64 -7.20 -5.52 4.24
CA LEU A 64 -6.16 -4.49 4.18
C LEU A 64 -6.28 -3.47 5.32
N ARG A 65 -7.50 -3.05 5.69
CA ARG A 65 -7.72 -2.16 6.85
C ARG A 65 -7.32 -2.84 8.16
N GLY A 66 -7.71 -4.10 8.32
CA GLY A 66 -7.38 -4.91 9.50
C GLY A 66 -5.87 -4.99 9.70
N GLN A 67 -5.14 -5.38 8.66
CA GLN A 67 -3.67 -5.44 8.70
C GLN A 67 -3.02 -4.07 8.96
N ALA A 68 -3.49 -3.02 8.28
CA ALA A 68 -2.95 -1.67 8.46
C ALA A 68 -3.15 -1.10 9.87
N GLY A 69 -4.20 -1.52 10.57
CA GLY A 69 -4.50 -1.11 11.94
C GLY A 69 -3.76 -1.91 13.02
N GLN A 70 -3.40 -3.17 12.73
CA GLN A 70 -2.77 -4.08 13.70
C GLN A 70 -1.26 -3.86 13.86
N ASN A 71 -0.57 -3.31 12.87
CA ASN A 71 0.88 -3.04 12.94
C ASN A 71 1.19 -1.67 13.59
N ARG A 72 0.84 -1.52 14.87
CA ARG A 72 1.44 -0.52 15.78
C ARG A 72 2.53 -1.22 16.56
N HIS A 73 3.72 -1.32 15.97
CA HIS A 73 4.90 -1.84 16.67
C HIS A 73 5.70 -0.71 17.31
#